data_AF-A0A193LHF5-F1
#
_entry.id   AF-A0A193LHF5-F1
#
_cell.length_a   1.000
_cell.length_b   1.000
_cell.length_c   1.000
_cell.angle_alpha   90.00
_cell.angle_beta   90.00
_cell.angle_gamma   90.00
#
_symmetry.space_group_name_H-M   'P 1'
#
loop_
_entity.id
_entity.type
_entity.pdbx_description
1 polymer ?
#
loop_
_entity_poly.entity_id
_entity_poly.type
_entity_poly.pdbx_seq_one_letter_code
_entity_poly.pdbx_strand_id
1 'polypeptide(L)'
;MSANIANFNALKKLRTARGLTQQQLAEALETTQQTVARWERGKNEIPVTQLKELALFFDVSVDKVLGIKTPHDERAKSPFAFDSANATAPYGTLELTLTTGTLKYPIEERARESLLHQLDKLDVQNPDGRRPWVYCWSLDNRILFANPDDLRQIDLIGDDVQATPPFEHPEVYQALEDWEAPEYEVGERVTARCNALFELIGEENAVRQTTHAHVLSRDGEESWHFLLEPDDALGFWTLELEAMTHIPRNRFIRVEQEGYYRDCFINLSQVALIEIPANRYLRLNGMDG
;
A
#
# COMPACT_ATOMS: atom_id res chain seq x y z
N MET A 1 -17.89 -16.87 17.57
CA MET A 1 -16.88 -17.64 18.33
C MET A 1 -15.54 -17.01 17.96
N SER A 2 -14.82 -16.49 18.96
CA SER A 2 -13.77 -15.48 18.81
C SER A 2 -12.55 -15.94 18.00
N ALA A 3 -12.31 -15.28 16.88
CA ALA A 3 -11.12 -15.42 16.04
C ALA A 3 -10.00 -14.53 16.58
N ASN A 4 -9.01 -15.13 17.26
CA ASN A 4 -7.79 -14.43 17.66
C ASN A 4 -6.66 -14.74 16.69
N ILE A 5 -6.25 -13.72 15.94
CA ILE A 5 -5.07 -13.65 15.07
C ILE A 5 -3.81 -13.54 15.96
N ALA A 6 -3.56 -14.54 16.79
CA ALA A 6 -2.31 -14.65 17.53
C ALA A 6 -1.60 -15.91 17.06
N ASN A 7 -0.44 -15.76 16.43
CA ASN A 7 0.43 -16.90 16.19
C ASN A 7 0.99 -17.30 17.56
N PHE A 8 0.31 -18.23 18.24
CA PHE A 8 0.58 -18.62 19.64
C PHE A 8 2.02 -19.12 19.88
N ASN A 9 2.76 -19.41 18.81
CA ASN A 9 4.17 -19.76 18.86
C ASN A 9 5.12 -18.57 19.00
N ALA A 10 4.67 -17.31 18.81
CA ALA A 10 5.55 -16.15 18.83
C ALA A 10 6.13 -15.86 20.22
N LEU A 11 5.28 -15.81 21.25
CA LEU A 11 5.73 -15.66 22.63
C LEU A 11 6.70 -16.79 23.04
N LYS A 12 6.38 -18.03 22.64
CA LYS A 12 7.25 -19.19 22.89
C LYS A 12 8.62 -19.02 22.23
N LYS A 13 8.66 -18.56 20.98
CA LYS A 13 9.90 -18.27 20.24
C LYS A 13 10.73 -17.21 20.94
N LEU A 14 10.11 -16.08 21.32
CA LEU A 14 10.76 -14.98 22.05
C LEU A 14 11.37 -15.48 23.37
N ARG A 15 10.62 -16.29 24.13
CA ARG A 15 11.10 -16.90 25.37
C ARG A 15 12.30 -17.81 25.14
N THR A 16 12.20 -18.72 24.18
CA THR A 16 13.28 -19.68 23.90
C THR A 16 14.53 -19.02 23.31
N ALA A 17 14.38 -17.94 22.55
CA ALA A 17 15.50 -17.17 22.03
C ALA A 17 16.34 -16.52 23.14
N ARG A 18 15.71 -16.15 24.26
CA ARG A 18 16.38 -15.69 25.49
C ARG A 18 16.80 -16.81 26.44
N GLY A 19 16.64 -18.08 26.05
CA GLY A 19 17.03 -19.23 26.88
C GLY A 19 16.19 -19.41 28.16
N LEU A 20 15.02 -18.79 28.25
CA LEU A 20 14.18 -18.80 29.45
C LEU A 20 13.26 -20.01 29.49
N THR A 21 13.00 -20.53 30.69
CA THR A 21 11.93 -21.49 30.96
C THR A 21 10.58 -20.77 31.15
N GLN A 22 9.46 -21.48 30.98
CA GLN A 22 8.12 -20.90 31.22
C GLN A 22 7.97 -20.39 32.67
N GLN A 23 8.62 -21.03 33.62
CA GLN A 23 8.61 -20.61 35.03
C GLN A 23 9.39 -19.31 35.22
N GLN A 24 10.58 -19.18 34.64
CA GLN A 24 11.38 -17.95 34.74
C GLN A 24 10.69 -16.75 34.09
N LEU A 25 10.00 -16.96 32.97
CA LEU A 25 9.18 -15.89 32.37
C LEU A 25 7.99 -15.52 33.26
N ALA A 26 7.36 -16.51 33.91
CA ALA A 26 6.26 -16.25 34.82
C ALA A 26 6.69 -15.45 36.05
N GLU A 27 7.85 -15.78 36.62
CA GLU A 27 8.45 -15.05 37.75
C GLU A 27 8.76 -13.59 37.37
N ALA A 28 9.30 -13.36 36.17
CA ALA A 28 9.61 -12.02 35.68
C ALA A 28 8.38 -11.13 35.44
N LEU A 29 7.21 -11.73 35.18
CA LEU A 29 5.96 -11.03 34.86
C LEU A 29 4.92 -11.10 36.00
N GLU A 30 5.36 -11.52 37.19
CA GLU A 30 4.53 -11.70 38.38
C GLU A 30 3.24 -12.51 38.10
N THR A 31 3.38 -13.58 37.30
CA THR A 31 2.29 -14.47 36.91
C THR A 31 2.64 -15.93 37.21
N THR A 32 1.80 -16.87 36.77
CA THR A 32 2.04 -18.31 36.99
C THR A 32 2.58 -18.99 35.73
N GLN A 33 3.40 -20.03 35.92
CA GLN A 33 3.87 -20.89 34.81
C GLN A 33 2.69 -21.45 33.99
N GLN A 34 1.58 -21.79 34.66
CA GLN A 34 0.37 -22.27 33.99
C GLN A 34 -0.25 -21.19 33.09
N THR A 35 -0.23 -19.94 33.53
CA THR A 35 -0.70 -18.79 32.74
C THR A 35 0.15 -18.62 31.48
N VAL A 36 1.48 -18.60 31.61
CA VAL A 36 2.41 -18.52 30.48
C VAL A 36 2.21 -19.70 29.51
N ALA A 37 2.08 -20.92 30.03
CA ALA A 37 1.82 -22.10 29.21
C ALA A 37 0.45 -22.06 28.50
N ARG A 38 -0.55 -21.34 29.03
CA ARG A 38 -1.84 -21.13 28.35
C ARG A 38 -1.72 -20.07 27.25
N TRP A 39 -0.97 -18.99 27.49
CA TRP A 39 -0.67 -17.96 26.49
C TRP A 39 0.07 -18.56 25.28
N GLU A 40 1.13 -19.34 25.51
CA GLU A 40 1.91 -20.01 24.45
C GLU A 40 1.12 -21.08 23.67
N ARG A 41 -0.04 -21.50 24.16
CA ARG A 41 -0.91 -22.49 23.50
C ARG A 41 -2.18 -21.87 22.93
N GLY A 42 -2.35 -20.56 23.05
CA GLY A 42 -3.56 -19.87 22.59
C GLY A 42 -4.84 -20.23 23.31
N LYS A 43 -4.74 -20.82 24.51
CA LYS A 43 -5.92 -21.24 25.29
C LYS A 43 -6.52 -20.11 26.13
N ASN A 44 -5.75 -19.05 26.38
CA ASN A 44 -6.18 -17.84 27.07
C ASN A 44 -5.69 -16.61 26.30
N GLU A 45 -6.54 -15.59 26.17
CA GLU A 45 -6.12 -14.25 25.76
C GLU A 45 -5.13 -13.66 26.77
N ILE A 46 -4.14 -12.93 26.26
CA ILE A 46 -3.19 -12.19 27.09
C ILE A 46 -3.83 -10.84 27.43
N PRO A 47 -4.03 -10.49 28.71
CA PRO A 47 -4.54 -9.19 29.08
C PRO A 47 -3.65 -8.06 28.55
N VAL A 48 -4.23 -6.91 28.18
CA VAL A 48 -3.49 -5.75 27.66
C VAL A 48 -2.36 -5.30 28.59
N THR A 49 -2.57 -5.39 29.91
CA THR A 49 -1.53 -5.09 30.91
C THR A 49 -0.33 -6.03 30.78
N GLN A 50 -0.58 -7.33 30.65
CA GLN A 50 0.46 -8.35 30.49
C GLN A 50 1.13 -8.27 29.11
N LEU A 51 0.41 -7.84 28.07
CA LEU A 51 1.00 -7.56 26.75
C LEU A 51 2.02 -6.43 26.78
N LYS A 52 1.73 -5.37 27.52
CA LYS A 52 2.67 -4.25 27.71
C LYS A 52 3.92 -4.70 28.47
N GLU A 53 3.76 -5.44 29.56
CA GLU A 53 4.89 -5.99 30.34
C GLU A 53 5.74 -6.95 29.50
N LEU A 54 5.10 -7.80 28.69
CA LEU A 54 5.81 -8.67 27.74
C LEU A 54 6.59 -7.87 26.70
N ALA A 55 5.99 -6.84 26.10
CA ALA A 55 6.66 -5.98 25.12
C ALA A 55 7.89 -5.30 25.73
N LEU A 56 7.76 -4.76 26.94
CA LEU A 56 8.86 -4.15 27.69
C LEU A 56 9.95 -5.16 28.08
N PHE A 57 9.56 -6.32 28.62
CA PHE A 57 10.50 -7.37 29.03
C PHE A 57 11.29 -7.92 27.84
N PHE A 58 10.62 -8.12 26.71
CA PHE A 58 11.26 -8.64 25.51
C PHE A 58 11.92 -7.57 24.63
N ASP A 59 11.74 -6.29 24.93
CA ASP A 59 12.19 -5.14 24.12
C ASP A 59 11.75 -5.26 22.65
N VAL A 60 10.44 -5.49 22.46
CA VAL A 60 9.80 -5.66 21.14
C VAL A 60 8.42 -5.00 21.14
N SER A 61 7.84 -4.77 19.96
CA SER A 61 6.46 -4.29 19.85
C SER A 61 5.45 -5.32 20.37
N VAL A 62 4.26 -4.85 20.76
CA VAL A 62 3.14 -5.71 21.17
C VAL A 62 2.75 -6.68 20.03
N ASP A 63 2.83 -6.21 18.78
CA ASP A 63 2.58 -7.03 17.59
C ASP A 63 3.53 -8.23 17.51
N LYS A 64 4.81 -8.01 17.81
CA LYS A 64 5.82 -9.09 17.86
C LYS A 64 5.53 -10.10 18.96
N VAL A 65 5.04 -9.64 20.12
CA VAL A 65 4.62 -10.53 21.23
C VAL A 65 3.45 -11.41 20.81
N LEU A 66 2.47 -10.82 20.11
CA LEU A 66 1.28 -11.52 19.61
C LEU A 66 1.57 -12.39 18.38
N GLY A 67 2.75 -12.22 17.77
CA GLY A 67 3.08 -12.89 16.51
C GLY A 67 2.25 -12.37 15.34
N ILE A 68 1.68 -11.17 15.49
CA ILE A 68 1.09 -10.43 14.39
C ILE A 68 2.28 -10.01 13.54
N LYS A 69 2.35 -10.53 12.33
CA LYS A 69 3.16 -9.92 11.29
C LYS A 69 2.42 -8.64 10.91
N THR A 70 2.54 -7.60 11.72
CA THR A 70 2.20 -6.28 11.24
C THR A 70 3.27 -5.92 10.24
N PRO A 71 2.91 -5.42 9.06
CA PRO A 71 3.89 -4.86 8.14
C PRO A 71 4.63 -3.66 8.76
N HIS A 72 4.41 -3.27 10.03
CA HIS A 72 5.01 -2.13 10.72
C HIS A 72 6.56 -2.10 10.73
N ASP A 73 7.25 -3.25 10.75
CA ASP A 73 8.74 -3.27 10.69
C ASP A 73 9.26 -2.98 9.26
N GLU A 74 8.46 -3.23 8.23
CA GLU A 74 8.79 -3.09 6.79
C GLU A 74 8.16 -1.82 6.18
N ARG A 75 6.98 -1.42 6.70
CA ARG A 75 6.20 -0.22 6.39
C ARG A 75 6.96 1.05 6.69
N ALA A 76 7.99 1.05 7.56
CA ALA A 76 8.79 2.24 7.86
C ALA A 76 9.38 2.92 6.59
N LYS A 77 9.44 2.21 5.46
CA LYS A 77 9.83 2.75 4.14
C LYS A 77 8.65 2.99 3.19
N SER A 78 7.46 2.49 3.52
CA SER A 78 6.23 2.75 2.79
C SER A 78 5.75 4.18 3.05
N PRO A 79 5.25 4.92 2.04
CA PRO A 79 4.52 6.17 2.26
C PRO A 79 3.28 6.01 3.17
N PHE A 80 2.84 4.78 3.44
CA PHE A 80 1.77 4.48 4.40
C PHE A 80 2.28 4.10 5.79
N ALA A 81 3.59 4.22 6.09
CA ALA A 81 4.06 4.13 7.46
C ALA A 81 3.45 5.26 8.28
N PHE A 82 2.59 4.91 9.23
CA PHE A 82 2.35 5.72 10.41
C PHE A 82 3.60 5.68 11.31
N ASP A 83 4.73 6.18 10.82
CA ASP A 83 5.78 6.58 11.76
C ASP A 83 5.23 7.84 12.43
N SER A 84 4.91 7.78 13.73
CA SER A 84 4.27 8.89 14.45
C SER A 84 5.10 10.19 14.45
N ALA A 85 6.35 10.13 13.99
CA ALA A 85 7.21 11.28 13.73
C ALA A 85 7.07 11.89 12.32
N ASN A 86 6.54 11.15 11.33
CA ASN A 86 6.50 11.51 9.91
C ASN A 86 5.16 11.22 9.20
N ALA A 87 4.10 10.84 9.92
CA ALA A 87 2.75 10.73 9.34
C ALA A 87 2.31 12.12 8.86
N THR A 88 2.57 12.44 7.59
CA THR A 88 2.17 13.71 7.00
C THR A 88 0.65 13.75 6.95
N ALA A 89 0.06 14.82 7.51
CA ALA A 89 -1.38 15.00 7.45
C ALA A 89 -1.87 14.96 5.99
N PRO A 90 -3.11 14.51 5.74
CA PRO A 90 -3.76 14.69 4.45
C PRO A 90 -3.64 16.17 4.06
N TYR A 91 -3.18 16.43 2.84
CA TYR A 91 -3.13 17.79 2.32
C TYR A 91 -4.48 18.18 1.73
N GLY A 92 -5.03 17.28 0.90
CA GLY A 92 -6.24 17.57 0.14
C GLY A 92 -6.30 16.77 -1.15
N THR A 93 -6.60 17.45 -2.25
CA THR A 93 -6.89 16.85 -3.56
C THR A 93 -5.82 17.22 -4.58
N LEU A 94 -5.27 16.21 -5.25
CA LEU A 94 -4.62 16.35 -6.54
C LEU A 94 -5.68 16.21 -7.63
N GLU A 95 -5.87 17.23 -8.45
CA GLU A 95 -6.72 17.18 -9.63
C GLU A 95 -5.87 17.21 -10.90
N LEU A 96 -5.98 16.16 -11.70
CA LEU A 96 -5.29 16.01 -12.98
C LEU A 96 -6.31 16.18 -14.10
N THR A 97 -6.18 17.25 -14.88
CA THR A 97 -7.00 17.46 -16.08
C THR A 97 -6.20 16.99 -17.28
N LEU A 98 -6.61 15.85 -17.84
CA LEU A 98 -6.06 15.24 -19.04
C LEU A 98 -6.84 15.71 -20.28
N THR A 99 -6.36 15.32 -21.46
CA THR A 99 -7.10 15.52 -22.72
C THR A 99 -8.44 14.79 -22.76
N THR A 100 -8.54 13.66 -22.05
CA THR A 100 -9.66 12.72 -22.07
C THR A 100 -10.65 12.92 -20.93
N GLY A 101 -10.25 13.59 -19.84
CA GLY A 101 -11.09 13.82 -18.66
C GLY A 101 -10.32 14.41 -17.49
N THR A 102 -11.01 14.61 -16.37
CA THR A 102 -10.43 15.08 -15.12
C THR A 102 -10.52 14.00 -14.06
N LEU A 103 -9.42 13.75 -13.35
CA LEU A 103 -9.29 12.75 -12.30
C LEU A 103 -8.85 13.41 -10.99
N LYS A 104 -9.36 12.92 -9.86
CA LYS A 104 -9.12 13.50 -8.53
C LYS A 104 -8.61 12.45 -7.57
N TYR A 105 -7.54 12.77 -6.85
CA TYR A 105 -6.88 11.86 -5.93
C TYR A 105 -6.64 12.52 -4.58
N PRO A 106 -6.90 11.83 -3.46
CA PRO A 106 -6.53 12.31 -2.15
C PRO A 106 -5.01 12.14 -1.96
N ILE A 107 -4.31 13.17 -1.52
CA ILE A 107 -2.85 13.13 -1.33
C ILE A 107 -2.43 13.69 0.03
N GLU A 108 -1.27 13.23 0.52
CA GLU A 108 -0.59 13.78 1.69
C GLU A 108 0.29 14.99 1.34
N GLU A 109 0.66 15.78 2.35
CA GLU A 109 1.53 16.95 2.19
C GLU A 109 2.89 16.61 1.56
N ARG A 110 3.46 15.43 1.89
CA ARG A 110 4.73 14.97 1.30
C ARG A 110 4.61 14.70 -0.21
N ALA A 111 3.47 14.17 -0.64
CA ALA A 111 3.19 13.96 -2.07
C ALA A 111 3.07 15.30 -2.79
N ARG A 112 2.43 16.31 -2.17
CA ARG A 112 2.37 17.68 -2.68
C ARG A 112 3.77 18.31 -2.86
N GLU A 113 4.63 18.22 -1.84
CA GLU A 113 5.99 18.73 -1.91
C GLU A 113 6.81 18.06 -3.02
N SER A 114 6.69 16.73 -3.16
CA SER A 114 7.32 15.97 -4.24
C SER A 114 6.84 16.43 -5.62
N LEU A 115 5.53 16.62 -5.78
CA LEU A 115 4.93 17.10 -7.03
C LEU A 115 5.44 18.49 -7.40
N LEU A 116 5.48 19.43 -6.46
CA LEU A 116 6.02 20.77 -6.70
C LEU A 116 7.47 20.73 -7.19
N HIS A 117 8.32 19.92 -6.56
CA HIS A 117 9.71 19.75 -7.00
C HIS A 117 9.84 19.11 -8.38
N GLN A 118 8.95 18.18 -8.75
CA GLN A 118 8.90 17.59 -10.08
C GLN A 118 8.45 18.61 -11.13
N LEU A 119 7.44 19.43 -10.81
CA LEU A 119 6.90 20.45 -11.72
C LEU A 119 7.91 21.57 -11.99
N ASP A 120 8.66 22.02 -10.98
CA ASP A 120 9.74 23.01 -11.17
C ASP A 120 10.81 22.51 -12.17
N LYS A 121 11.06 21.20 -12.22
CA LYS A 121 12.01 20.60 -13.17
C LYS A 121 11.46 20.50 -14.59
N LEU A 122 10.13 20.48 -14.77
CA LEU A 122 9.51 20.45 -16.10
C LEU A 122 9.65 21.78 -16.85
N ASP A 123 9.77 22.87 -16.11
CA ASP A 123 9.98 24.22 -16.67
C ASP A 123 11.43 24.48 -17.10
N VAL A 124 12.39 23.66 -16.63
CA VAL A 124 13.77 23.75 -17.07
C VAL A 124 13.86 23.27 -18.52
N GLN A 125 14.29 24.16 -19.42
CA GLN A 125 14.48 23.81 -20.84
C GLN A 125 15.41 22.61 -20.96
N ASN A 126 14.84 21.45 -21.26
CA ASN A 126 15.61 20.27 -21.61
C ASN A 126 16.02 20.39 -23.09
N PRO A 127 17.33 20.51 -23.42
CA PRO A 127 17.79 20.71 -24.79
C PRO A 127 17.31 19.63 -25.77
N ASP A 128 17.01 18.44 -25.24
CA ASP A 128 16.54 17.28 -26.01
C ASP A 128 15.01 17.25 -26.21
N GLY A 129 14.26 18.20 -25.64
CA GLY A 129 12.79 18.23 -25.68
C GLY A 129 12.12 17.10 -24.91
N ARG A 130 12.83 16.48 -23.95
CA ARG A 130 12.39 15.31 -23.17
C ARG A 130 11.89 15.74 -21.80
N ARG A 131 10.67 15.34 -21.43
CA ARG A 131 10.08 15.66 -20.12
C ARG A 131 9.90 14.37 -19.31
N PRO A 132 10.40 14.29 -18.05
CA PRO A 132 10.09 13.18 -17.15
C PRO A 132 8.57 13.12 -16.91
N TRP A 133 8.05 11.92 -16.62
CA TRP A 133 6.65 11.82 -16.20
C TRP A 133 6.48 12.35 -14.78
N VAL A 134 5.30 12.90 -14.50
CA VAL A 134 4.93 13.32 -13.15
C VAL A 134 4.42 12.08 -12.43
N TYR A 135 4.91 11.82 -11.22
CA TYR A 135 4.45 10.68 -10.43
C TYR A 135 4.21 11.04 -8.97
N CYS A 136 3.26 10.38 -8.34
CA CYS A 136 3.00 10.53 -6.90
C CYS A 136 2.22 9.34 -6.34
N TRP A 137 2.19 9.27 -5.02
CA TRP A 137 1.39 8.30 -4.27
C TRP A 137 0.15 8.99 -3.73
N SER A 138 -1.00 8.33 -3.82
CA SER A 138 -2.27 8.79 -3.28
C SER A 138 -2.67 8.02 -2.02
N LEU A 139 -3.53 8.63 -1.21
CA LEU A 139 -4.07 8.04 0.02
C LEU A 139 -5.09 6.93 -0.27
N ASP A 140 -5.65 6.87 -1.48
CA ASP A 140 -6.58 5.83 -1.92
C ASP A 140 -5.91 4.66 -2.64
N ASN A 141 -4.70 4.30 -2.18
CA ASN A 141 -3.94 3.12 -2.60
C ASN A 141 -3.50 3.14 -4.08
N ARG A 142 -3.09 4.31 -4.62
CA ARG A 142 -2.56 4.38 -5.99
C ARG A 142 -1.16 4.99 -6.06
N ILE A 143 -0.33 4.43 -6.94
CA ILE A 143 0.85 5.08 -7.49
C ILE A 143 0.46 5.58 -8.88
N LEU A 144 0.56 6.88 -9.09
CA LEU A 144 0.14 7.55 -10.31
C LEU A 144 1.37 7.90 -11.14
N PHE A 145 1.32 7.63 -12.44
CA PHE A 145 2.31 8.05 -13.42
C PHE A 145 1.60 8.78 -14.56
N ALA A 146 1.71 10.10 -14.59
CA ALA A 146 1.04 10.97 -15.54
C ALA A 146 2.01 11.50 -16.60
N ASN A 147 1.61 11.36 -17.87
CA ASN A 147 2.38 11.86 -19.00
C ASN A 147 2.18 13.37 -19.16
N PRO A 148 3.26 14.19 -19.05
CA PRO A 148 3.14 15.65 -19.16
C PRO A 148 2.66 16.12 -20.54
N ASP A 149 2.82 15.32 -21.59
CA ASP A 149 2.34 15.67 -22.93
C ASP A 149 0.80 15.64 -23.05
N ASP A 150 0.11 14.99 -22.11
CA ASP A 150 -1.35 14.84 -22.10
C ASP A 150 -2.03 15.57 -20.93
N LEU A 151 -1.23 16.13 -20.02
CA LEU A 151 -1.69 16.96 -18.91
C LEU A 151 -2.00 18.39 -19.41
N ARG A 152 -3.25 18.81 -19.27
CA ARG A 152 -3.69 20.19 -19.55
C ARG A 152 -3.56 21.09 -18.34
N GLN A 153 -3.83 20.55 -17.15
CA GLN A 153 -3.80 21.28 -15.90
C GLN A 153 -3.56 20.31 -14.73
N ILE A 154 -2.83 20.79 -13.73
CA ILE A 154 -2.61 20.11 -12.45
C ILE A 154 -2.99 21.11 -11.35
N ASP A 155 -3.94 20.74 -10.51
CA ASP A 155 -4.32 21.52 -9.35
C ASP A 155 -3.99 20.76 -8.06
N LEU A 156 -3.37 21.48 -7.12
CA LEU A 156 -3.11 21.03 -5.76
C LEU A 156 -4.04 21.84 -4.85
N ILE A 157 -5.08 21.20 -4.35
CA ILE A 157 -6.19 21.84 -3.64
C ILE A 157 -6.19 21.40 -2.19
N GLY A 158 -6.06 22.34 -1.26
CA GLY A 158 -6.14 22.07 0.18
C GLY A 158 -7.51 21.58 0.61
N ASP A 159 -7.56 20.79 1.67
CA ASP A 159 -8.79 20.25 2.26
C ASP A 159 -9.73 21.34 2.84
N ASP A 160 -9.18 22.53 3.12
CA ASP A 160 -9.89 23.74 3.53
C ASP A 160 -10.66 24.40 2.38
N VAL A 161 -10.25 24.16 1.12
CA VAL A 161 -10.89 24.69 -0.09
C VAL A 161 -11.93 23.71 -0.64
N GLN A 162 -11.58 22.43 -0.73
CA GLN A 162 -12.45 21.38 -1.25
C GLN A 162 -12.30 20.12 -0.41
N ALA A 163 -13.43 19.48 -0.09
CA ALA A 163 -13.41 18.19 0.60
C ALA A 163 -12.58 17.17 -0.19
N THR A 164 -11.59 16.59 0.50
CA THR A 164 -10.73 15.52 0.00
C THR A 164 -11.56 14.32 -0.47
N PRO A 165 -11.25 13.72 -1.63
CA PRO A 165 -11.88 12.48 -2.06
C PRO A 165 -11.82 11.41 -0.96
N PRO A 166 -12.87 10.56 -0.83
CA PRO A 166 -12.88 9.54 0.19
C PRO A 166 -11.76 8.51 -0.07
N PHE A 167 -11.10 8.11 1.00
CA PHE A 167 -10.13 7.02 1.01
C PHE A 167 -10.32 6.17 2.26
N GLU A 168 -9.78 4.95 2.23
CA GLU A 168 -9.92 3.97 3.30
C GLU A 168 -8.61 3.73 4.04
N HIS A 169 -8.72 3.08 5.19
CA HIS A 169 -7.55 2.60 5.91
C HIS A 169 -6.83 1.51 5.08
N PRO A 170 -5.48 1.45 5.07
CA PRO A 170 -4.71 0.47 4.29
C PRO A 170 -5.14 -1.00 4.48
N GLU A 171 -5.61 -1.36 5.67
CA GLU A 171 -6.12 -2.72 5.95
C GLU A 171 -7.37 -3.08 5.13
N VAL A 172 -8.18 -2.09 4.74
CA VAL A 172 -9.35 -2.30 3.87
C VAL A 172 -8.88 -2.69 2.48
N TYR A 173 -7.92 -1.94 1.91
CA TYR A 173 -7.35 -2.26 0.61
C TYR A 173 -6.64 -3.62 0.62
N GLN A 174 -5.90 -3.92 1.68
CA GLN A 174 -5.26 -5.22 1.85
C GLN A 174 -6.28 -6.38 1.90
N ALA A 175 -7.41 -6.19 2.59
CA ALA A 175 -8.47 -7.19 2.63
C ALA A 175 -9.16 -7.40 1.27
N LEU A 176 -9.26 -6.34 0.45
CA LEU A 176 -9.82 -6.43 -0.90
C LEU A 176 -8.93 -7.18 -1.88
N GLU A 177 -7.60 -7.10 -1.71
CA GLU A 177 -6.64 -7.78 -2.59
C GLU A 177 -6.79 -9.31 -2.59
N ASP A 178 -7.13 -9.88 -1.44
CA ASP A 178 -7.27 -11.32 -1.23
C ASP A 178 -8.74 -11.70 -0.95
N TRP A 179 -9.69 -10.88 -1.43
CA TRP A 179 -11.12 -10.96 -1.06
C TRP A 179 -11.77 -12.32 -1.35
N GLU A 180 -11.46 -12.93 -2.50
CA GLU A 180 -12.05 -14.21 -2.91
C GLU A 180 -11.51 -15.40 -2.10
N ALA A 181 -10.28 -15.29 -1.60
CA ALA A 181 -9.57 -16.36 -0.90
C ALA A 181 -8.67 -15.78 0.21
N PRO A 182 -9.25 -15.18 1.26
CA PRO A 182 -8.46 -14.47 2.24
C PRO A 182 -7.61 -15.45 3.05
N GLU A 183 -6.31 -15.15 3.17
CA GLU A 183 -5.38 -15.98 3.94
C GLU A 183 -5.76 -16.06 5.43
N TYR A 184 -6.43 -15.01 5.94
CA TYR A 184 -6.81 -14.85 7.33
C TYR A 184 -8.23 -14.30 7.46
N GLU A 185 -8.85 -14.53 8.62
CA GLU A 185 -10.17 -13.96 8.92
C GLU A 185 -10.10 -12.43 9.02
N VAL A 186 -10.86 -11.75 8.16
CA VAL A 186 -10.97 -10.29 8.15
C VAL A 186 -11.94 -9.86 9.24
N GLY A 187 -11.49 -8.96 10.14
CA GLY A 187 -12.31 -8.50 11.26
C GLY A 187 -13.56 -7.73 10.81
N GLU A 188 -14.65 -7.83 11.58
CA GLU A 188 -15.97 -7.26 11.25
C GLU A 188 -15.93 -5.79 10.81
N ARG A 189 -15.09 -4.97 11.45
CA ARG A 189 -14.94 -3.55 11.11
C ARG A 189 -14.35 -3.34 9.72
N VAL A 190 -13.35 -4.12 9.33
CA VAL A 190 -12.72 -4.03 8.00
C VAL A 190 -13.70 -4.54 6.95
N THR A 191 -14.36 -5.68 7.20
CA THR A 191 -15.40 -6.24 6.34
C THR A 191 -16.53 -5.25 6.07
N ALA A 192 -16.98 -4.52 7.10
CA ALA A 192 -17.99 -3.48 6.94
C ALA A 192 -17.54 -2.33 6.02
N ARG A 193 -16.25 -1.97 6.06
CA ARG A 193 -15.67 -0.94 5.17
C ARG A 193 -15.51 -1.45 3.73
N CYS A 194 -15.09 -2.69 3.54
CA CYS A 194 -15.09 -3.34 2.22
C CYS A 194 -16.48 -3.34 1.60
N ASN A 195 -17.51 -3.72 2.37
CA ASN A 195 -18.90 -3.72 1.89
C ASN A 195 -19.39 -2.31 1.52
N ALA A 196 -19.03 -1.28 2.31
CA ALA A 196 -19.35 0.10 1.97
C ALA A 196 -18.71 0.55 0.65
N LEU A 197 -17.48 0.10 0.36
CA LEU A 197 -16.85 0.31 -0.95
C LEU A 197 -17.61 -0.42 -2.07
N PHE A 198 -18.06 -1.65 -1.84
CA PHE A 198 -18.84 -2.39 -2.83
C PHE A 198 -20.16 -1.72 -3.18
N GLU A 199 -20.84 -1.12 -2.19
CA GLU A 199 -22.05 -0.34 -2.44
C GLU A 199 -21.77 0.92 -3.27
N LEU A 200 -20.58 1.52 -3.14
CA LEU A 200 -20.21 2.75 -3.82
C LEU A 200 -19.76 2.53 -5.27
N ILE A 201 -18.89 1.54 -5.51
CA ILE A 201 -18.23 1.34 -6.82
C ILE A 201 -18.45 -0.05 -7.43
N GLY A 202 -19.10 -0.97 -6.72
CA GLY A 202 -19.27 -2.36 -7.13
C GLY A 202 -18.11 -3.26 -6.67
N GLU A 203 -18.42 -4.50 -6.33
CA GLU A 203 -17.45 -5.49 -5.84
C GLU A 203 -16.31 -5.73 -6.83
N GLU A 204 -16.66 -6.01 -8.09
CA GLU A 204 -15.68 -6.25 -9.16
C GLU A 204 -14.70 -5.08 -9.31
N ASN A 205 -15.20 -3.83 -9.32
CA ASN A 205 -14.34 -2.65 -9.45
C ASN A 205 -13.48 -2.42 -8.21
N ALA A 206 -14.02 -2.64 -7.01
CA ALA A 206 -13.27 -2.48 -5.77
C ALA A 206 -12.10 -3.47 -5.69
N VAL A 207 -12.36 -4.74 -6.03
CA VAL A 207 -11.31 -5.77 -6.10
C VAL A 207 -10.33 -5.44 -7.23
N ARG A 208 -10.81 -5.09 -8.43
CA ARG A 208 -9.97 -4.77 -9.59
C ARG A 208 -9.00 -3.62 -9.31
N GLN A 209 -9.45 -2.55 -8.66
CA GLN A 209 -8.60 -1.40 -8.28
C GLN A 209 -7.48 -1.75 -7.30
N THR A 210 -7.59 -2.87 -6.57
CA THR A 210 -6.54 -3.33 -5.65
C THR A 210 -5.62 -4.39 -6.26
N THR A 211 -6.04 -5.04 -7.34
CA THR A 211 -5.36 -6.20 -7.93
C THR A 211 -4.77 -5.94 -9.32
N HIS A 212 -5.21 -4.89 -10.01
CA HIS A 212 -4.83 -4.58 -11.39
C HIS A 212 -4.19 -3.19 -11.50
N ALA A 213 -3.18 -3.08 -12.36
CA ALA A 213 -2.72 -1.79 -12.86
C ALA A 213 -3.71 -1.28 -13.92
N HIS A 214 -4.10 -0.02 -13.80
CA HIS A 214 -4.95 0.68 -14.75
C HIS A 214 -4.09 1.52 -15.68
N VAL A 215 -4.34 1.42 -16.99
CA VAL A 215 -3.68 2.22 -18.00
C VAL A 215 -4.73 2.94 -18.83
N LEU A 216 -4.67 4.27 -18.79
CA LEU A 216 -5.47 5.17 -19.61
C LEU A 216 -4.64 5.66 -20.80
N SER A 217 -5.09 5.34 -22.00
CA SER A 217 -4.46 5.77 -23.24
C SER A 217 -4.78 7.24 -23.56
N ARG A 218 -4.03 7.79 -24.51
CA ARG A 218 -4.18 9.19 -24.97
C ARG A 218 -5.50 9.47 -25.70
N ASP A 219 -6.09 8.45 -26.30
CA ASP A 219 -7.41 8.51 -26.94
C ASP A 219 -8.57 8.19 -25.97
N GLY A 220 -8.26 7.85 -24.72
CA GLY A 220 -9.23 7.64 -23.65
C GLY A 220 -9.71 6.19 -23.51
N GLU A 221 -9.06 5.25 -24.17
CA GLU A 221 -9.27 3.82 -23.94
C GLU A 221 -8.66 3.42 -22.59
N GLU A 222 -9.44 2.70 -21.79
CA GLU A 222 -9.01 2.16 -20.50
C GLU A 222 -8.65 0.68 -20.64
N SER A 223 -7.56 0.27 -20.00
CA SER A 223 -7.17 -1.14 -19.92
C SER A 223 -6.68 -1.49 -18.53
N TRP A 224 -6.98 -2.70 -18.09
CA TRP A 224 -6.67 -3.21 -16.75
C TRP A 224 -5.82 -4.46 -16.89
N HIS A 225 -4.72 -4.51 -16.14
CA HIS A 225 -3.71 -5.56 -16.27
C HIS A 225 -3.39 -6.14 -14.90
N PHE A 226 -3.28 -7.46 -14.82
CA PHE A 226 -3.04 -8.14 -13.56
C PHE A 226 -1.69 -7.74 -12.96
N LEU A 227 -1.67 -7.67 -11.64
CA LEU A 227 -0.47 -7.48 -10.85
C LEU A 227 -0.38 -8.60 -9.82
N LEU A 228 -0.24 -9.86 -10.24
CA LEU A 228 -0.34 -11.03 -9.34
C LEU A 228 1.02 -11.52 -8.87
N GLU A 229 2.03 -11.43 -9.71
CA GLU A 229 3.36 -12.00 -9.47
C GLU A 229 4.45 -10.91 -9.49
N PRO A 230 5.61 -11.14 -8.85
CA PRO A 230 6.72 -10.18 -8.88
C PRO A 230 7.17 -9.78 -10.30
N ASP A 231 7.05 -10.69 -11.26
CA ASP A 231 7.39 -10.46 -12.66
C ASP A 231 6.46 -9.43 -13.34
N ASP A 232 5.23 -9.25 -12.83
CA ASP A 232 4.28 -8.23 -13.29
C ASP A 232 4.69 -6.84 -12.80
N ALA A 233 5.21 -6.75 -11.56
CA ALA A 233 5.63 -5.50 -10.94
C ALA A 233 6.95 -4.96 -11.51
N LEU A 234 7.79 -5.82 -12.08
CA LEU A 234 9.13 -5.47 -12.59
C LEU A 234 9.09 -4.36 -13.66
N GLY A 235 8.11 -4.43 -14.57
CA GLY A 235 7.92 -3.43 -15.62
C GLY A 235 7.64 -2.04 -15.03
N PHE A 236 6.81 -1.99 -14.00
CA PHE A 236 6.43 -0.77 -13.30
C PHE A 236 7.51 -0.26 -12.35
N TRP A 237 8.33 -1.13 -11.75
CA TRP A 237 9.50 -0.71 -10.99
C TRP A 237 10.55 -0.04 -11.86
N THR A 238 10.79 -0.58 -13.05
CA THR A 238 11.65 0.09 -14.01
C THR A 238 11.07 1.45 -14.42
N LEU A 239 9.75 1.52 -14.61
CA LEU A 239 9.05 2.78 -14.90
C LEU A 239 9.20 3.80 -13.76
N GLU A 240 9.12 3.40 -12.49
CA GLU A 240 9.29 4.31 -11.35
C GLU A 240 10.66 4.98 -11.35
N LEU A 241 11.73 4.20 -11.58
CA LEU A 241 13.10 4.71 -11.69
C LEU A 241 13.28 5.63 -12.91
N GLU A 242 12.70 5.25 -14.05
CA GLU A 242 12.76 6.01 -15.30
C GLU A 242 11.93 7.31 -15.22
N ALA A 243 10.80 7.32 -14.51
CA ALA A 243 9.93 8.49 -14.35
C ALA A 243 10.66 9.67 -13.70
N MET A 244 11.56 9.39 -12.74
CA MET A 244 12.37 10.41 -12.07
C MET A 244 13.45 11.04 -12.95
N THR A 245 13.76 10.44 -14.10
CA THR A 245 14.89 10.82 -14.94
C THR A 245 14.47 11.08 -16.38
N HIS A 246 14.07 10.04 -17.10
CA HIS A 246 13.62 10.08 -18.49
C HIS A 246 12.97 8.74 -18.90
N ILE A 247 11.78 8.81 -19.49
CA ILE A 247 11.14 7.69 -20.19
C ILE A 247 11.34 7.85 -21.71
N PRO A 248 11.96 6.89 -22.41
CA PRO A 248 12.14 6.94 -23.86
C PRO A 248 10.81 6.92 -24.63
N ARG A 249 10.70 7.70 -25.73
CA ARG A 249 9.47 7.77 -26.55
C ARG A 249 8.99 6.44 -27.12
N ASN A 250 9.90 5.49 -27.37
CA ASN A 250 9.55 4.16 -27.88
C ASN A 250 9.69 3.08 -26.80
N ARG A 251 9.53 3.46 -25.53
CA ARG A 251 9.57 2.53 -24.41
C ARG A 251 8.28 1.73 -24.38
N PHE A 252 8.43 0.43 -24.25
CA PHE A 252 7.32 -0.47 -23.99
C PHE A 252 7.42 -1.02 -22.57
N ILE A 253 6.30 -1.15 -21.87
CA ILE A 253 6.21 -1.95 -20.66
C ILE A 253 5.52 -3.27 -20.98
N ARG A 254 5.98 -4.36 -20.37
CA ARG A 254 5.29 -5.65 -20.43
C ARG A 254 4.23 -5.67 -19.34
N VAL A 255 3.02 -6.09 -19.69
CA VAL A 255 1.91 -6.28 -18.77
C VAL A 255 1.21 -7.61 -19.09
N GLU A 256 0.65 -8.26 -18.09
CA GLU A 256 -0.13 -9.50 -18.26
C GLU A 256 -1.62 -9.20 -18.45
N GLN A 257 -2.23 -9.90 -19.41
CA GLN A 257 -3.67 -9.85 -19.68
C GLN A 257 -4.38 -11.09 -19.16
N GLU A 258 -5.69 -10.95 -18.93
CA GLU A 258 -6.57 -12.06 -18.56
C GLU A 258 -6.56 -13.17 -19.63
N GLY A 259 -6.17 -14.38 -19.24
CA GLY A 259 -6.07 -15.55 -20.11
C GLY A 259 -4.64 -16.05 -20.30
N TYR A 260 -4.46 -17.37 -20.17
CA TYR A 260 -3.16 -18.07 -20.17
C TYR A 260 -2.14 -17.57 -21.23
N TYR A 261 -0.93 -17.23 -20.77
CA TYR A 261 0.29 -16.97 -21.56
C TYR A 261 0.19 -15.87 -22.64
N ARG A 262 -0.42 -14.73 -22.34
CA ARG A 262 -0.45 -13.59 -23.27
C ARG A 262 0.42 -12.44 -22.77
N ASP A 263 1.62 -12.31 -23.33
CA ASP A 263 2.43 -11.11 -23.16
C ASP A 263 1.79 -9.94 -23.91
N CYS A 264 1.48 -8.86 -23.20
CA CYS A 264 1.09 -7.59 -23.78
C CYS A 264 2.21 -6.55 -23.58
N PHE A 265 2.49 -5.77 -24.61
CA PHE A 265 3.47 -4.69 -24.55
C PHE A 265 2.78 -3.36 -24.85
N ILE A 266 2.78 -2.46 -23.87
CA ILE A 266 2.17 -1.14 -23.99
C ILE A 266 3.24 -0.12 -24.35
N ASN A 267 3.04 0.57 -25.48
CA ASN A 267 3.89 1.70 -25.87
C ASN A 267 3.57 2.91 -24.98
N LEU A 268 4.53 3.33 -24.14
CA LEU A 268 4.33 4.42 -23.20
C LEU A 268 4.07 5.77 -23.89
N SER A 269 4.46 5.98 -25.15
CA SER A 269 4.10 7.22 -25.87
C SER A 269 2.60 7.37 -26.15
N GLN A 270 1.84 6.27 -26.06
CA GLN A 270 0.39 6.22 -26.28
C GLN A 270 -0.40 6.23 -24.97
N VAL A 271 0.28 6.40 -23.83
CA VAL A 271 -0.32 6.38 -22.50
C VAL A 271 -0.38 7.79 -21.93
N ALA A 272 -1.54 8.15 -21.37
CA ALA A 272 -1.76 9.41 -20.68
C ALA A 272 -1.55 9.27 -19.16
N LEU A 273 -2.03 8.17 -18.57
CA LEU A 273 -1.93 7.90 -17.14
C LEU A 273 -1.78 6.40 -16.89
N ILE A 274 -0.98 6.04 -15.89
CA ILE A 274 -0.96 4.71 -15.28
C ILE A 274 -1.26 4.85 -13.80
N GLU A 275 -2.13 4.00 -13.27
CA GLU A 275 -2.41 3.87 -11.86
C GLU A 275 -2.08 2.45 -11.40
N ILE A 276 -1.35 2.32 -10.30
CA ILE A 276 -0.92 1.02 -9.78
C ILE A 276 -1.38 0.90 -8.32
N PRO A 277 -1.99 -0.23 -7.91
CA PRO A 277 -2.34 -0.46 -6.52
C PRO A 277 -1.08 -0.48 -5.64
N ALA A 278 -0.96 0.53 -4.79
CA ALA A 278 0.30 0.84 -4.10
C ALA A 278 0.73 -0.24 -3.10
N ASN A 279 -0.20 -0.74 -2.29
CA ASN A 279 0.06 -1.84 -1.35
C ASN A 279 0.52 -3.11 -2.07
N ARG A 280 -0.15 -3.46 -3.17
CA ARG A 280 0.17 -4.65 -3.95
C ARG A 280 1.54 -4.56 -4.60
N TYR A 281 1.82 -3.39 -5.19
CA TYR A 281 3.12 -3.09 -5.78
C TYR A 281 4.28 -3.22 -4.79
N LEU A 282 4.10 -2.74 -3.55
CA LEU A 282 5.10 -2.87 -2.49
C LEU A 282 5.35 -4.34 -2.10
N ARG A 283 4.27 -5.11 -1.91
CA ARG A 283 4.34 -6.54 -1.60
C ARG A 283 5.15 -7.31 -2.64
N LEU A 284 4.87 -7.07 -3.91
CA LEU A 284 5.48 -7.82 -5.02
C LEU A 284 6.95 -7.46 -5.27
N ASN A 285 7.36 -6.22 -4.99
CA ASN A 285 8.75 -5.81 -5.14
C ASN A 285 9.66 -6.19 -3.97
N GLY A 286 9.16 -6.94 -2.98
CA GLY A 286 9.96 -7.35 -1.82
C GLY A 286 10.45 -6.17 -0.98
N MET A 287 9.79 -5.01 -1.09
CA MET A 287 10.00 -3.88 -0.17
C MET A 287 9.33 -4.13 1.19
N ASP A 288 8.56 -5.22 1.29
CA ASP A 288 8.00 -5.82 2.49
C ASP A 288 8.88 -6.99 3.03
N GLY A 289 10.20 -6.80 3.16
CA GLY A 289 11.13 -7.84 3.63
C GLY A 289 12.32 -7.35 4.45
#